data_AF-A0A947KCZ5-F1
#
_entry.id   AF-A0A947KCZ5-F1
#
_cell.length_a   1.000
_cell.length_b   1.000
_cell.length_c   1.000
_cell.angle_alpha   90.00
_cell.angle_beta   90.00
_cell.angle_gamma   90.00
#
_symmetry.space_group_name_H-M   'P 1'
#
loop_
_entity.id
_entity.type
_entity.pdbx_description
1 polymer ?
#
loop_
_entity_poly.entity_id
_entity_poly.type
_entity_poly.pdbx_seq_one_letter_code
_entity_poly.pdbx_strand_id
1 'polypeptide(L)'
;MSYAVDISGKVKEIMNRNNVQIRSLELLDPRIKALFTGRKLKAVVIVNNKVFERLIDSPEKGSIDVIDTELISYLKVGQLILIVLPVDKKKRYVLQTTVQSLYVDRFRVEPLDPRKNRRYPQFTDTLVRVRVVNDPTVMRIQVGEIDVTRKIDGLRLDDQIPLAVGSSPVNYEKKSNKSSGEELQPVAEPVTEENSVDQELAEVRDVLCINASSELSPDQQKINQQPQITGKVDDISLGGICFKCEGKGDVFVLNQLLYLDVALENSFGAGSRPMCLNLAVFALVRAVRPEGDFCRLNLQFLSGLPPSAESYFPEFS
;
A
#
# COMPACT_ATOMS: atom_id res chain seq x y z
N MET A 1 -5.72 -7.06 -16.64
CA MET A 1 -6.16 -8.19 -15.78
C MET A 1 -6.36 -7.60 -14.41
N SER A 2 -7.57 -7.68 -13.87
CA SER A 2 -7.88 -7.02 -12.60
C SER A 2 -7.86 -8.01 -11.44
N TYR A 3 -7.33 -7.59 -10.29
CA TYR A 3 -7.35 -8.39 -9.06
C TYR A 3 -7.60 -7.54 -7.82
N ALA A 4 -8.00 -8.20 -6.73
CA ALA A 4 -8.33 -7.56 -5.45
C ALA A 4 -7.50 -8.14 -4.29
N VAL A 5 -7.05 -7.28 -3.38
CA VAL A 5 -6.28 -7.64 -2.18
C VAL A 5 -6.98 -7.06 -0.95
N ASP A 6 -7.34 -7.92 0.00
CA ASP A 6 -7.82 -7.49 1.32
C ASP A 6 -6.65 -6.94 2.16
N ILE A 7 -6.79 -5.71 2.64
CA ILE A 7 -5.81 -5.08 3.53
C ILE A 7 -6.37 -4.75 4.93
N SER A 8 -7.63 -5.07 5.23
CA SER A 8 -8.37 -4.67 6.44
C SER A 8 -7.66 -4.99 7.76
N GLY A 9 -7.17 -6.21 7.94
CA GLY A 9 -6.56 -6.60 9.22
C GLY A 9 -5.24 -5.89 9.49
N LYS A 10 -4.51 -5.47 8.43
CA LYS A 10 -3.36 -4.57 8.57
C LYS A 10 -3.80 -3.19 9.02
N VAL A 11 -4.87 -2.65 8.43
CA VAL A 11 -5.39 -1.31 8.72
C VAL A 11 -5.77 -1.18 10.20
N LYS A 12 -6.52 -2.16 10.73
CA LYS A 12 -6.97 -2.18 12.13
C LYS A 12 -5.82 -2.00 13.12
N GLU A 13 -4.74 -2.75 12.92
CA GLU A 13 -3.59 -2.72 13.81
C GLU A 13 -2.71 -1.50 13.56
N ILE A 14 -2.61 -1.01 12.32
CA ILE A 14 -1.82 0.19 12.07
C ILE A 14 -2.48 1.42 12.71
N MET A 15 -3.81 1.49 12.68
CA MET A 15 -4.59 2.65 13.09
C MET A 15 -4.96 2.72 14.58
N ASN A 16 -4.70 1.68 15.37
CA ASN A 16 -5.02 1.70 16.79
C ASN A 16 -4.28 2.86 17.49
N ARG A 17 -5.01 3.72 18.22
CA ARG A 17 -4.45 4.93 18.85
C ARG A 17 -3.35 4.64 19.88
N ASN A 18 -3.35 3.43 20.44
CA ASN A 18 -2.32 2.98 21.38
C ASN A 18 -1.05 2.49 20.68
N ASN A 19 -1.07 2.39 19.34
CA ASN A 19 0.03 1.88 18.55
C ASN A 19 0.91 3.04 18.05
N VAL A 20 2.18 3.00 18.44
CA VAL A 20 3.22 3.90 17.96
C VAL A 20 3.98 3.20 16.84
N GLN A 21 3.71 3.65 15.62
CA GLN A 21 4.40 3.15 14.42
C GLN A 21 5.85 3.62 14.38
N ILE A 22 6.79 2.68 14.46
CA ILE A 22 8.23 2.94 14.34
C ILE A 22 8.78 2.27 13.08
N ARG A 23 9.83 2.87 12.50
CA ARG A 23 10.50 2.35 11.28
C ARG A 23 11.77 1.53 11.57
N SER A 24 12.19 1.49 12.84
CA SER A 24 13.37 0.76 13.28
C SER A 24 13.29 0.55 14.78
N LEU A 25 13.84 -0.57 15.26
CA LEU A 25 14.02 -0.84 16.69
C LEU A 25 14.91 0.21 17.38
N GLU A 26 15.71 0.95 16.62
CA GLU A 26 16.54 2.03 17.17
C GLU A 26 15.73 3.19 17.74
N LEU A 27 14.51 3.38 17.26
CA LEU A 27 13.58 4.43 17.69
C LEU A 27 12.72 4.01 18.89
N LEU A 28 12.95 2.81 19.44
CA LEU A 28 12.33 2.41 20.68
C LEU A 28 12.79 3.30 21.84
N ASP A 29 11.91 3.48 22.81
CA ASP A 29 12.29 4.10 24.08
C ASP A 29 13.48 3.34 24.68
N PRO A 30 14.51 4.03 25.22
CA PRO A 30 15.69 3.39 25.80
C PRO A 30 15.35 2.29 26.81
N ARG A 31 14.27 2.43 27.59
CA ARG A 31 13.83 1.43 28.57
C ARG A 31 13.38 0.13 27.91
N ILE A 32 12.67 0.22 26.78
CA ILE A 32 12.24 -0.95 25.99
C ILE A 32 13.44 -1.53 25.26
N LYS A 33 14.28 -0.67 24.68
CA LYS A 33 15.49 -1.10 23.97
C LYS A 33 16.42 -1.89 24.90
N ALA A 34 16.50 -1.54 26.18
CA ALA A 34 17.22 -2.32 27.18
C ALA A 34 16.65 -3.73 27.40
N LEU A 35 15.36 -3.96 27.14
CA LEU A 35 14.75 -5.29 27.19
C LEU A 35 15.20 -6.19 26.02
N PHE A 36 15.58 -5.59 24.89
CA PHE A 36 16.15 -6.31 23.73
C PHE A 36 17.59 -6.75 23.96
N THR A 37 18.31 -6.15 24.91
CA THR A 37 19.72 -6.45 25.13
C THR A 37 19.88 -7.83 25.77
N GLY A 38 20.15 -8.85 24.94
CA GLY A 38 20.49 -10.20 25.37
C GLY A 38 19.32 -11.11 25.75
N ARG A 39 18.07 -10.76 25.38
CA ARG A 39 16.89 -11.58 25.63
C ARG A 39 15.94 -11.58 24.45
N LYS A 40 15.29 -12.74 24.23
CA LYS A 40 14.16 -12.86 23.31
C LYS A 40 12.94 -12.18 23.92
N LEU A 41 12.19 -11.44 23.11
CA LEU A 41 10.99 -10.72 23.57
C LEU A 41 9.73 -11.34 22.97
N LYS A 42 8.66 -11.37 23.77
CA LYS A 42 7.35 -11.71 23.24
C LYS A 42 6.84 -10.54 22.41
N ALA A 43 6.44 -10.84 21.19
CA ALA A 43 5.79 -9.91 20.28
C ALA A 43 4.55 -10.55 19.69
N VAL A 44 3.62 -9.71 19.26
CA VAL A 44 2.48 -10.13 18.45
C VAL A 44 2.86 -9.95 16.99
N VAL A 45 2.82 -11.03 16.23
CA VAL A 45 3.12 -11.07 14.80
C VAL A 45 1.81 -11.24 14.06
N ILE A 46 1.54 -10.33 13.12
CA ILE A 46 0.30 -10.36 12.32
C ILE A 46 0.65 -10.65 10.87
N VAL A 47 0.09 -11.75 10.37
CA VAL A 47 0.29 -12.25 9.00
C VAL A 47 -1.09 -12.57 8.41
N ASN A 48 -1.42 -11.98 7.25
CA ASN A 48 -2.69 -12.24 6.55
C ASN A 48 -3.92 -12.18 7.49
N ASN A 49 -4.03 -11.11 8.27
CA ASN A 49 -5.09 -10.87 9.26
C ASN A 49 -5.17 -11.87 10.42
N LYS A 50 -4.22 -12.81 10.53
CA LYS A 50 -4.08 -13.73 11.66
C LYS A 50 -3.05 -13.20 12.65
N VAL A 51 -3.29 -13.43 13.93
CA VAL A 51 -2.50 -12.90 15.04
C VAL A 51 -1.80 -14.04 15.76
N PHE A 52 -0.48 -13.93 15.94
CA PHE A 52 0.35 -14.95 16.56
C PHE A 52 1.23 -14.33 17.64
N GLU A 53 1.25 -14.91 18.83
CA GLU A 53 2.26 -14.53 19.84
C GLU A 53 3.53 -15.34 19.60
N ARG A 54 4.65 -14.65 19.38
CA ARG A 54 5.95 -15.25 19.08
C ARG A 54 7.08 -14.58 19.84
N LEU A 55 8.20 -15.30 19.93
CA LEU A 55 9.43 -14.74 20.43
C LEU A 55 10.20 -14.12 19.28
N ILE A 56 10.73 -12.93 19.50
CA ILE A 56 11.60 -12.24 18.55
C ILE A 56 12.97 -11.99 19.17
N ASP A 57 13.96 -11.92 18.30
CA ASP A 57 15.34 -11.57 18.58
C ASP A 57 15.81 -10.51 17.57
N SER A 58 16.84 -9.73 17.91
CA SER A 58 17.43 -8.71 17.02
C SER A 58 18.95 -8.93 16.96
N PRO A 59 19.41 -10.01 16.30
CA PRO A 59 20.82 -10.39 16.32
C PRO A 59 21.72 -9.38 15.61
N GLU A 60 21.18 -8.68 14.60
CA GLU A 60 21.90 -7.68 13.82
C GLU A 60 21.17 -6.34 13.85
N LYS A 61 21.90 -5.26 13.56
CA LYS A 61 21.32 -3.92 13.52
C LYS A 61 20.33 -3.82 12.35
N GLY A 62 19.06 -3.69 12.68
CA GLY A 62 18.00 -3.46 11.70
C GLY A 62 17.34 -4.72 11.14
N SER A 63 17.67 -5.92 11.63
CA SER A 63 16.91 -7.14 11.33
C SER A 63 16.27 -7.70 12.59
N ILE A 64 15.19 -8.46 12.41
CA ILE A 64 14.42 -9.10 13.48
C ILE A 64 14.24 -10.56 13.11
N ASP A 65 14.73 -11.46 13.95
CA ASP A 65 14.48 -12.89 13.82
C ASP A 65 13.23 -13.24 14.63
N VAL A 66 12.22 -13.81 13.98
CA VAL A 66 11.00 -14.32 14.63
C VAL A 66 11.13 -15.83 14.77
N ILE A 67 11.14 -16.32 16.01
CA ILE A 67 11.29 -17.74 16.32
C ILE A 67 9.93 -18.41 16.22
N ASP A 68 9.80 -19.32 15.25
CA ASP A 68 8.56 -20.01 14.92
C ASP A 68 8.84 -21.16 13.95
N THR A 69 8.22 -22.32 14.16
CA THR A 69 8.28 -23.46 13.23
C THR A 69 6.99 -23.63 12.42
N GLU A 70 5.86 -23.08 12.89
CA GLU A 70 4.53 -23.26 12.31
C GLU A 70 4.28 -22.23 11.20
N LEU A 71 4.57 -20.94 11.46
CA LEU A 71 4.26 -19.87 10.51
C LEU A 71 5.06 -19.96 9.21
N ILE A 72 6.27 -20.52 9.27
CA ILE A 72 7.22 -20.55 8.15
C ILE A 72 6.59 -21.20 6.92
N SER A 73 5.80 -22.25 7.11
CA SER A 73 5.10 -22.95 6.03
C SER A 73 4.09 -22.09 5.25
N TYR A 74 3.63 -20.99 5.85
CA TYR A 74 2.65 -20.06 5.26
C TYR A 74 3.30 -18.76 4.76
N LEU A 75 4.60 -18.58 4.97
CA LEU A 75 5.31 -17.35 4.65
C LEU A 75 6.06 -17.45 3.33
N LYS A 76 6.23 -16.29 2.69
CA LYS A 76 7.08 -16.13 1.50
C LYS A 76 8.08 -15.00 1.73
N VAL A 77 9.26 -15.13 1.13
CA VAL A 77 10.20 -14.00 1.03
C VAL A 77 9.51 -12.84 0.30
N GLY A 78 9.72 -11.62 0.76
CA GLY A 78 9.04 -10.42 0.28
C GLY A 78 7.66 -10.17 0.90
N GLN A 79 7.13 -11.09 1.72
CA GLN A 79 5.81 -10.90 2.33
C GLN A 79 5.86 -9.84 3.44
N LEU A 80 4.89 -8.92 3.41
CA LEU A 80 4.72 -7.91 4.45
C LEU A 80 4.00 -8.49 5.66
N ILE A 81 4.61 -8.32 6.83
CA ILE A 81 4.04 -8.71 8.13
C ILE A 81 4.16 -7.55 9.13
N LEU A 82 3.28 -7.53 10.13
CA LEU A 82 3.38 -6.56 11.24
C LEU A 82 3.98 -7.23 12.47
N ILE A 83 4.93 -6.55 13.10
CA ILE A 83 5.43 -6.90 14.43
C ILE A 83 4.96 -5.85 15.41
N VAL A 84 4.22 -6.28 16.42
CA VAL A 84 3.70 -5.45 17.50
C VAL A 84 4.43 -5.81 18.79
N LEU A 85 5.18 -4.87 19.32
CA LEU A 85 5.93 -4.99 20.55
C LEU A 85 5.06 -4.48 21.70
N PRO A 86 4.59 -5.35 22.61
CA PRO A 86 3.89 -4.91 23.80
C PRO A 86 4.90 -4.25 24.75
N VAL A 87 4.61 -3.03 25.17
CA VAL A 87 5.43 -2.30 26.16
C VAL A 87 4.69 -2.18 27.47
N ASP A 88 3.42 -1.80 27.40
CA ASP A 88 2.48 -1.85 28.50
C ASP A 88 1.04 -2.00 27.95
N LYS A 89 0.02 -1.99 28.82
CA LYS A 89 -1.38 -2.12 28.41
C LYS A 89 -1.89 -0.93 27.58
N LYS A 90 -1.19 0.21 27.58
CA LYS A 90 -1.64 1.49 27.00
C LYS A 90 -0.86 1.88 25.74
N LYS A 91 0.34 1.35 25.53
CA LYS A 91 1.23 1.70 24.43
C LYS A 91 1.88 0.45 23.84
N ARG A 92 1.78 0.32 22.52
CA ARG A 92 2.44 -0.73 21.74
C ARG A 92 3.26 -0.08 20.66
N TYR A 93 4.36 -0.71 20.26
CA TYR A 93 5.14 -0.25 19.13
C TYR A 93 4.87 -1.17 17.95
N VAL A 94 4.59 -0.61 16.80
CA VAL A 94 4.26 -1.39 15.60
C VAL A 94 5.32 -1.13 14.55
N LEU A 95 5.84 -2.22 14.00
CA LEU A 95 6.78 -2.24 12.89
C LEU A 95 6.08 -2.91 11.73
N GLN A 96 6.06 -2.25 10.58
CA GLN A 96 5.84 -2.95 9.33
C GLN A 96 7.16 -3.54 8.89
N THR A 97 7.16 -4.81 8.50
CA THR A 97 8.39 -5.53 8.15
C THR A 97 8.15 -6.39 6.92
N THR A 98 9.22 -6.73 6.22
CA THR A 98 9.20 -7.65 5.09
C THR A 98 10.02 -8.89 5.43
N VAL A 99 9.51 -10.07 5.09
CA VAL A 99 10.25 -11.34 5.23
C VAL A 99 11.43 -11.34 4.28
N GLN A 100 12.64 -11.43 4.82
CA GLN A 100 13.88 -11.49 4.04
C GLN A 100 14.33 -12.93 3.81
N SER A 101 14.29 -13.75 4.87
CA SER A 101 14.79 -15.12 4.81
C SER A 101 13.92 -16.05 5.66
N LEU A 102 13.78 -17.29 5.21
CA LEU A 102 13.10 -18.36 5.94
C LEU A 102 14.15 -19.41 6.34
N TYR A 103 14.16 -19.81 7.62
CA TYR A 103 14.99 -20.90 8.15
C TYR A 103 14.07 -22.01 8.66
N VAL A 104 14.62 -23.07 9.26
CA VAL A 104 13.81 -24.20 9.76
C VAL A 104 13.05 -23.83 11.04
N ASP A 105 13.64 -23.00 11.89
CA ASP A 105 13.17 -22.68 13.25
C ASP A 105 12.80 -21.20 13.45
N ARG A 106 13.05 -20.38 12.43
CA ARG A 106 12.81 -18.94 12.47
C ARG A 106 12.68 -18.35 11.08
N PHE A 107 12.16 -17.15 11.01
CA PHE A 107 12.26 -16.33 9.81
C PHE A 107 12.81 -14.96 10.16
N ARG A 108 13.60 -14.41 9.26
CA ARG A 108 14.19 -13.08 9.40
C ARG A 108 13.34 -12.07 8.67
N VAL A 109 13.02 -10.99 9.35
CA VAL A 109 12.36 -9.84 8.76
C VAL A 109 13.17 -8.58 8.92
N GLU A 110 12.89 -7.62 8.07
CA GLU A 110 13.50 -6.30 8.12
C GLU A 110 12.40 -5.25 8.23
N PRO A 111 12.50 -4.29 9.17
CA PRO A 111 11.62 -3.13 9.20
C PRO A 111 11.60 -2.44 7.84
N LEU A 112 10.39 -2.34 7.30
CA LEU A 112 10.12 -1.59 6.10
C LEU A 112 10.31 -0.12 6.46
N ASP A 113 11.39 0.47 5.97
CA ASP A 113 11.47 1.91 5.87
C ASP A 113 10.82 2.30 4.54
N PRO A 114 9.68 3.03 4.52
CA PRO A 114 9.09 3.55 3.28
C PRO A 114 10.08 4.38 2.45
N ARG A 115 11.18 4.81 3.07
CA ARG A 115 12.28 5.55 2.47
C ARG A 115 13.44 4.70 1.95
N LYS A 116 13.49 3.39 2.23
CA LYS A 116 14.54 2.49 1.71
C LYS A 116 14.31 2.15 0.23
N ASN A 117 13.06 2.15 -0.22
CA ASN A 117 12.74 2.00 -1.64
C ASN A 117 13.23 3.24 -2.41
N ARG A 118 13.69 3.02 -3.65
CA ARG A 118 14.11 4.08 -4.56
C ARG A 118 13.03 5.16 -4.63
N ARG A 119 13.46 6.42 -4.49
CA ARG A 119 12.59 7.60 -4.56
C ARG A 119 12.65 8.18 -5.95
N TYR A 120 11.49 8.56 -6.46
CA TYR A 120 11.32 9.10 -7.79
C TYR A 120 10.82 10.55 -7.68
N PRO A 121 11.72 11.55 -7.70
CA PRO A 121 11.38 12.98 -7.56
C PRO A 121 10.84 13.60 -8.86
N GLN A 122 10.81 12.87 -9.98
CA GLN A 122 10.50 13.43 -11.30
C GLN A 122 9.04 13.86 -11.50
N PHE A 123 8.17 13.58 -10.53
CA PHE A 123 6.75 13.93 -10.58
C PHE A 123 6.44 15.31 -10.00
N THR A 124 7.43 16.21 -9.87
CA THR A 124 7.31 17.45 -9.08
C THR A 124 6.17 18.40 -9.48
N ASP A 125 5.61 18.27 -10.68
CA ASP A 125 4.45 19.05 -11.14
C ASP A 125 3.14 18.28 -11.14
N THR A 126 3.17 17.00 -10.77
CA THR A 126 2.00 16.16 -10.69
C THR A 126 1.13 16.57 -9.51
N LEU A 127 -0.16 16.83 -9.78
CA LEU A 127 -1.13 17.23 -8.79
C LEU A 127 -1.60 16.03 -7.96
N VAL A 128 -1.41 16.11 -6.64
CA VAL A 128 -1.98 15.18 -5.67
C VAL A 128 -3.20 15.81 -5.03
N ARG A 129 -4.24 15.00 -4.87
CA ARG A 129 -5.48 15.36 -4.20
C ARG A 129 -5.62 14.48 -2.98
N VAL A 130 -5.75 15.06 -1.79
CA VAL A 130 -5.97 14.29 -0.56
C VAL A 130 -7.27 14.71 0.10
N ARG A 131 -7.97 13.73 0.69
CA ARG A 131 -9.17 13.93 1.50
C ARG A 131 -8.94 13.31 2.86
N VAL A 132 -9.31 14.05 3.90
CA VAL A 132 -9.27 13.53 5.28
C VAL A 132 -10.39 12.52 5.44
N VAL A 133 -10.07 11.31 5.88
CA VAL A 133 -11.10 10.32 6.23
C VAL A 133 -11.67 10.71 7.59
N ASN A 134 -13.00 10.86 7.66
CA ASN A 134 -13.63 11.30 8.90
C ASN A 134 -13.51 10.25 10.02
N ASP A 135 -13.55 10.72 11.27
CA ASP A 135 -13.40 9.87 12.45
C ASP A 135 -14.41 8.71 12.52
N PRO A 136 -15.72 8.90 12.20
CA PRO A 136 -16.67 7.79 12.20
C PRO A 136 -16.29 6.67 11.23
N THR A 137 -15.88 6.99 9.99
CA THR A 137 -15.44 5.99 9.01
C THR A 137 -14.17 5.29 9.49
N VAL A 138 -13.21 6.04 10.03
CA VAL A 138 -11.99 5.48 10.65
C VAL A 138 -12.33 4.47 11.76
N MET A 139 -13.25 4.82 12.68
CA MET A 139 -13.66 3.92 13.76
C MET A 139 -14.28 2.64 13.23
N ARG A 140 -15.15 2.73 12.21
CA ARG A 140 -15.81 1.56 11.60
C ARG A 140 -14.82 0.62 10.90
N ILE A 141 -13.80 1.17 10.23
CA ILE A 141 -12.69 0.38 9.70
C ILE A 141 -11.92 -0.31 10.83
N GLN A 142 -11.65 0.39 11.93
CA GLN A 142 -10.91 -0.17 13.07
C GLN A 142 -11.66 -1.31 13.78
N VAL A 143 -12.98 -1.21 13.94
CA VAL A 143 -13.77 -2.29 14.56
C VAL A 143 -14.03 -3.46 13.61
N GLY A 144 -13.78 -3.29 12.30
CA GLY A 144 -13.97 -4.31 11.27
C GLY A 144 -15.40 -4.35 10.71
N GLU A 145 -16.17 -3.26 10.85
CA GLU A 145 -17.46 -3.12 10.18
C GLU A 145 -17.31 -2.78 8.69
N ILE A 146 -16.17 -2.18 8.33
CA ILE A 146 -15.83 -1.82 6.96
C ILE A 146 -14.49 -2.44 6.63
N ASP A 147 -14.45 -3.15 5.51
CA ASP A 147 -13.25 -3.71 4.95
C ASP A 147 -12.60 -2.75 3.95
N VAL A 148 -11.27 -2.78 3.87
CA VAL A 148 -10.51 -2.02 2.87
C VAL A 148 -9.94 -3.01 1.87
N THR A 149 -10.39 -2.90 0.62
CA THR A 149 -9.95 -3.76 -0.48
C THR A 149 -9.22 -2.95 -1.53
N ARG A 150 -8.02 -3.40 -1.92
CA ARG A 150 -7.25 -2.81 -3.02
C ARG A 150 -7.56 -3.51 -4.33
N LYS A 151 -8.08 -2.78 -5.31
CA LYS A 151 -8.26 -3.19 -6.70
C LYS A 151 -7.06 -2.73 -7.52
N ILE A 152 -6.52 -3.61 -8.36
CA ILE A 152 -5.39 -3.33 -9.23
C ILE A 152 -5.78 -3.75 -10.65
N ASP A 153 -5.57 -2.87 -11.62
CA ASP A 153 -5.75 -3.14 -13.05
C ASP A 153 -4.58 -2.57 -13.87
N GLY A 154 -4.34 -3.14 -15.05
CA GLY A 154 -3.27 -2.74 -15.97
C GLY A 154 -1.84 -3.11 -15.56
N LEU A 155 -1.57 -3.39 -14.29
CA LEU A 155 -0.23 -3.82 -13.84
C LEU A 155 0.04 -5.30 -14.15
N ARG A 156 1.17 -5.58 -14.80
CA ARG A 156 1.65 -6.96 -15.01
C ARG A 156 2.05 -7.56 -13.67
N LEU A 157 1.58 -8.76 -13.37
CA LEU A 157 2.12 -9.59 -12.30
C LEU A 157 3.22 -10.44 -12.95
N ASP A 158 4.47 -9.98 -12.94
CA ASP A 158 5.56 -10.91 -13.26
C ASP A 158 5.60 -12.00 -12.17
N ASP A 159 5.87 -13.24 -12.58
CA ASP A 159 5.69 -14.52 -11.86
C ASP A 159 6.49 -14.73 -10.56
N GLN A 160 6.64 -13.73 -9.68
CA GLN A 160 7.48 -13.86 -8.49
C GLN A 160 6.79 -13.51 -7.16
N ILE A 161 5.55 -13.03 -7.12
CA ILE A 161 4.82 -12.91 -5.85
C ILE A 161 3.35 -13.27 -6.02
N PRO A 162 2.92 -14.49 -5.62
CA PRO A 162 1.51 -14.78 -5.48
C PRO A 162 1.02 -13.97 -4.28
N LEU A 163 0.39 -12.83 -4.56
CA LEU A 163 -0.51 -12.16 -3.63
C LEU A 163 -1.51 -13.22 -3.18
N ALA A 164 -1.47 -13.56 -1.90
CA ALA A 164 -2.27 -14.64 -1.34
C ALA A 164 -3.77 -14.26 -1.42
N VAL A 165 -4.39 -14.58 -2.55
CA VAL A 165 -5.83 -14.55 -2.73
C VAL A 165 -6.36 -15.85 -2.13
N GLY A 166 -7.11 -15.74 -1.03
CA GLY A 166 -8.07 -16.77 -0.66
C GLY A 166 -9.16 -16.77 -1.74
N SER A 167 -9.02 -17.64 -2.74
CA SER A 167 -10.03 -17.84 -3.78
C SER A 167 -10.77 -19.15 -3.50
N SER A 168 -12.06 -19.04 -3.16
CA SER A 168 -13.01 -20.13 -3.39
C SER A 168 -13.20 -20.28 -4.90
N PRO A 169 -13.27 -21.52 -5.43
CA PRO A 169 -13.41 -21.74 -6.87
C PRO A 169 -14.81 -21.36 -7.33
N VAL A 170 -14.92 -20.34 -8.19
CA VAL A 170 -16.13 -20.11 -8.98
C VAL A 170 -15.96 -20.89 -10.29
N ASN A 171 -16.78 -21.93 -10.46
CA ASN A 171 -16.92 -22.69 -11.70
C ASN A 171 -17.37 -21.76 -12.83
N TYR A 172 -16.59 -21.68 -13.90
CA TYR A 172 -17.04 -21.11 -15.16
C TYR A 172 -17.47 -22.22 -16.11
N GLU A 173 -18.78 -22.32 -16.37
CA GLU A 173 -19.32 -23.12 -17.46
C GLU A 173 -18.95 -22.46 -18.80
N LYS A 174 -18.18 -23.19 -19.63
CA LYS A 174 -17.94 -22.88 -21.04
C LYS A 174 -19.22 -23.15 -21.83
N LYS A 175 -19.82 -22.12 -22.43
CA LYS A 175 -20.69 -22.29 -23.61
C LYS A 175 -19.92 -21.91 -24.87
N SER A 176 -19.62 -22.93 -25.68
CA SER A 176 -19.17 -22.78 -27.06
C SER A 176 -20.38 -22.52 -27.96
N ASN A 177 -20.35 -21.47 -28.77
CA ASN A 177 -21.19 -21.37 -29.96
C ASN A 177 -20.34 -21.08 -31.20
N LYS A 178 -20.72 -21.74 -32.28
CA LYS A 178 -20.03 -21.88 -33.57
C LYS A 178 -21.05 -21.52 -34.64
N SER A 179 -20.72 -20.57 -35.52
CA SER A 179 -21.35 -20.35 -36.84
C SER A 179 -20.51 -19.29 -37.56
N SER A 180 -19.77 -19.64 -38.63
CA SER A 180 -20.16 -19.46 -40.05
C SER A 180 -20.73 -18.06 -40.31
N GLY A 181 -20.13 -17.17 -41.09
CA GLY A 181 -19.33 -17.33 -42.29
C GLY A 181 -20.10 -16.66 -43.42
N GLU A 182 -19.73 -15.45 -43.82
CA GLU A 182 -20.12 -14.82 -45.08
C GLU A 182 -19.19 -13.63 -45.38
N GLU A 183 -18.64 -13.66 -46.60
CA GLU A 183 -17.71 -12.69 -47.19
C GLU A 183 -18.47 -11.49 -47.77
N LEU A 184 -17.99 -10.27 -47.50
CA LEU A 184 -18.21 -9.10 -48.36
C LEU A 184 -16.95 -8.23 -48.36
N GLN A 185 -16.48 -7.87 -49.56
CA GLN A 185 -15.29 -7.04 -49.82
C GLN A 185 -15.56 -5.55 -49.52
N PRO A 186 -14.53 -4.75 -49.18
CA PRO A 186 -14.69 -3.40 -48.65
C PRO A 186 -14.68 -2.32 -49.75
N VAL A 187 -15.51 -1.30 -49.57
CA VAL A 187 -15.36 0.00 -50.24
C VAL A 187 -14.54 0.88 -49.29
N ALA A 188 -13.35 1.27 -49.73
CA ALA A 188 -12.43 2.10 -48.97
C ALA A 188 -12.89 3.57 -49.00
N GLU A 189 -13.38 4.06 -47.87
CA GLU A 189 -13.38 5.49 -47.54
C GLU A 189 -12.08 5.80 -46.77
N PRO A 190 -11.47 6.99 -46.97
CA PRO A 190 -10.28 7.38 -46.24
C PRO A 190 -10.64 7.60 -44.75
N VAL A 191 -10.40 6.58 -43.95
CA VAL A 191 -10.37 6.70 -42.48
C VAL A 191 -9.17 7.55 -42.15
N THR A 192 -9.40 8.78 -41.69
CA THR A 192 -8.43 9.53 -40.91
C THR A 192 -8.12 8.68 -39.68
N GLU A 193 -7.05 7.89 -39.74
CA GLU A 193 -6.46 7.26 -38.56
C GLU A 193 -5.97 8.40 -37.66
N GLU A 194 -6.84 8.85 -36.77
CA GLU A 194 -6.40 9.42 -35.50
C GLU A 194 -5.51 8.34 -34.88
N ASN A 195 -4.19 8.51 -35.04
CA ASN A 195 -3.19 7.75 -34.33
C ASN A 195 -3.38 8.03 -32.84
N SER A 196 -4.36 7.38 -32.22
CA SER A 196 -4.48 7.28 -30.77
C SER A 196 -3.23 6.54 -30.32
N VAL A 197 -2.25 7.28 -29.85
CA VAL A 197 -1.06 6.69 -29.23
C VAL A 197 -1.59 5.83 -28.08
N ASP A 198 -1.53 4.51 -28.23
CA ASP A 198 -1.95 3.55 -27.21
C ASP A 198 -1.18 3.84 -25.91
N GLN A 199 -1.83 4.55 -24.98
CA GLN A 199 -1.29 4.85 -23.67
C GLN A 199 -1.46 3.62 -22.78
N GLU A 200 -0.38 3.17 -22.16
CA GLU A 200 -0.46 2.06 -21.20
C GLU A 200 -1.01 2.60 -19.87
N LEU A 201 -2.27 2.25 -19.57
CA LEU A 201 -3.00 2.70 -18.39
C LEU A 201 -2.99 1.62 -17.32
N ALA A 202 -2.55 1.96 -16.12
CA ALA A 202 -2.72 1.16 -14.92
C ALA A 202 -3.47 1.92 -13.83
N GLU A 203 -4.15 1.17 -12.97
CA GLU A 203 -4.91 1.71 -11.85
C GLU A 203 -4.68 0.89 -10.59
N VAL A 204 -4.46 1.58 -9.47
CA VAL A 204 -4.47 1.01 -8.12
C VAL A 204 -5.45 1.82 -7.28
N ARG A 205 -6.54 1.19 -6.84
CA ARG A 205 -7.62 1.84 -6.10
C ARG A 205 -7.97 1.08 -4.84
N ASP A 206 -7.93 1.75 -3.69
CA ASP A 206 -8.54 1.23 -2.46
C ASP A 206 -10.01 1.60 -2.41
N VAL A 207 -10.85 0.63 -2.06
CA VAL A 207 -12.29 0.78 -1.87
C VAL A 207 -12.72 0.29 -0.50
N LEU A 208 -13.71 0.96 0.08
CA LEU A 208 -14.37 0.53 1.31
C LEU A 208 -15.53 -0.41 1.00
N CYS A 209 -15.56 -1.58 1.63
CA CYS A 209 -16.59 -2.58 1.44
C CYS A 209 -17.33 -2.90 2.76
N ILE A 210 -18.61 -3.25 2.68
CA ILE A 210 -19.39 -3.71 3.84
C ILE A 210 -19.19 -5.22 3.98
N ASN A 211 -18.48 -5.63 5.03
CA ASN A 211 -18.12 -7.03 5.26
C ASN A 211 -17.39 -7.67 4.06
N ALA A 212 -17.22 -9.00 4.08
CA ALA A 212 -16.69 -9.78 2.98
C ALA A 212 -17.58 -9.83 1.71
N SER A 213 -18.69 -9.07 1.67
CA SER A 213 -19.70 -9.15 0.61
C SER A 213 -19.30 -8.44 -0.70
N SER A 214 -18.14 -7.78 -0.73
CA SER A 214 -17.69 -6.91 -1.85
C SER A 214 -18.62 -5.73 -2.18
N GLU A 215 -19.71 -5.52 -1.43
CA GLU A 215 -20.59 -4.37 -1.57
C GLU A 215 -19.87 -3.09 -1.13
N LEU A 216 -19.97 -2.01 -1.91
CA LEU A 216 -19.33 -0.74 -1.58
C LEU A 216 -20.00 -0.10 -0.36
N SER A 217 -19.19 0.33 0.60
CA SER A 217 -19.67 1.05 1.77
C SER A 217 -20.14 2.46 1.40
N PRO A 218 -21.26 2.96 1.98
CA PRO A 218 -21.68 4.35 1.83
C PRO A 218 -20.60 5.35 2.30
N ASP A 219 -19.69 4.92 3.17
CA ASP A 219 -18.58 5.77 3.61
C ASP A 219 -17.60 6.11 2.48
N GLN A 220 -17.51 5.29 1.43
CA GLN A 220 -16.73 5.64 0.24
C GLN A 220 -17.25 6.93 -0.40
N GLN A 221 -18.57 7.09 -0.50
CA GLN A 221 -19.17 8.30 -1.05
C GLN A 221 -18.96 9.50 -0.12
N LYS A 222 -19.07 9.30 1.20
CA LYS A 222 -18.80 10.36 2.18
C LYS A 222 -17.37 10.88 2.10
N ILE A 223 -16.39 9.99 1.87
CA ILE A 223 -14.99 10.38 1.64
C ILE A 223 -14.89 11.23 0.37
N ASN A 224 -15.51 10.80 -0.73
CA ASN A 224 -15.45 11.53 -2.00
C ASN A 224 -16.07 12.93 -1.93
N GLN A 225 -17.01 13.14 -1.00
CA GLN A 225 -17.64 14.44 -0.73
C GLN A 225 -16.84 15.34 0.23
N GLN A 226 -15.77 14.83 0.86
CA GLN A 226 -14.95 15.65 1.76
C GLN A 226 -14.20 16.73 0.97
N PRO A 227 -13.91 17.89 1.61
CA PRO A 227 -13.03 18.90 1.05
C PRO A 227 -11.69 18.28 0.63
N GLN A 228 -11.25 18.67 -0.56
CA GLN A 228 -10.02 18.19 -1.14
C GLN A 228 -8.90 19.19 -0.87
N ILE A 229 -7.78 18.69 -0.35
CA ILE A 229 -6.54 19.46 -0.24
C ILE A 229 -5.69 19.07 -1.43
N THR A 230 -5.22 20.07 -2.17
CA THR A 230 -4.37 19.88 -3.35
C THR A 230 -2.93 20.22 -3.03
N GLY A 231 -2.02 19.51 -3.67
CA GLY A 231 -0.59 19.81 -3.62
C GLY A 231 0.15 19.16 -4.78
N LYS A 232 1.46 19.33 -4.81
CA LYS A 232 2.34 18.75 -5.83
C LYS A 232 3.17 17.62 -5.25
N VAL A 233 3.34 16.53 -6.00
CA VAL A 233 4.28 15.47 -5.60
C VAL A 233 5.67 16.08 -5.41
N ASP A 234 6.41 15.62 -4.41
CA ASP A 234 7.82 15.95 -4.18
C ASP A 234 8.68 14.72 -4.50
N ASP A 235 8.27 13.55 -4.01
CA ASP A 235 8.80 12.26 -4.40
C ASP A 235 7.76 11.14 -4.19
N ILE A 236 7.94 10.02 -4.87
CA ILE A 236 7.15 8.79 -4.65
C ILE A 236 8.07 7.57 -4.52
N SER A 237 7.62 6.57 -3.78
CA SER A 237 8.17 5.21 -3.77
C SER A 237 7.03 4.19 -3.80
N LEU A 238 7.35 2.90 -3.92
CA LEU A 238 6.35 1.84 -3.79
C LEU A 238 5.63 1.84 -2.41
N GLY A 239 6.22 2.44 -1.38
CA GLY A 239 5.68 2.42 -0.02
C GLY A 239 4.93 3.69 0.40
N GLY A 240 5.02 4.77 -0.37
CA GLY A 240 4.43 6.05 0.03
C GLY A 240 4.71 7.17 -0.94
N ILE A 241 4.18 8.35 -0.60
CA ILE A 241 4.30 9.56 -1.42
C ILE A 241 4.61 10.75 -0.51
N CYS A 242 5.53 11.60 -0.96
CA CYS A 242 5.80 12.90 -0.40
C CYS A 242 5.16 13.95 -1.29
N PHE A 243 4.43 14.90 -0.72
CA PHE A 243 3.86 16.00 -1.50
C PHE A 243 3.84 17.29 -0.70
N LYS A 244 3.82 18.42 -1.41
CA LYS A 244 3.80 19.78 -0.86
C LYS A 244 2.44 20.42 -1.12
N CYS A 245 1.81 20.96 -0.10
CA CYS A 245 0.57 21.71 -0.20
C CYS A 245 0.69 23.08 0.45
N GLU A 246 -0.20 24.00 0.09
CA GLU A 246 -0.28 25.32 0.72
C GLU A 246 -0.80 25.21 2.17
N GLY A 247 -0.36 26.15 3.00
CA GLY A 247 -0.69 26.23 4.42
C GLY A 247 0.34 25.59 5.33
N LYS A 248 0.23 25.85 6.63
CA LYS A 248 1.21 25.42 7.65
C LYS A 248 1.11 23.94 8.02
N GLY A 249 0.10 23.24 7.53
CA GLY A 249 -0.14 21.83 7.83
C GLY A 249 -0.89 21.56 9.13
N ASP A 250 -1.45 22.59 9.77
CA ASP A 250 -2.19 22.47 11.05
C ASP A 250 -3.42 21.55 10.98
N VAL A 251 -3.91 21.30 9.77
CA VAL A 251 -5.05 20.40 9.48
C VAL A 251 -4.63 18.92 9.59
N PHE A 252 -3.34 18.62 9.53
CA PHE A 252 -2.81 17.27 9.50
C PHE A 252 -2.24 16.83 10.84
N VAL A 253 -2.60 15.62 11.25
CA VAL A 253 -2.03 14.99 12.46
C VAL A 253 -1.30 13.70 12.11
N LEU A 254 -0.30 13.34 12.91
CA LEU A 254 0.44 12.09 12.70
C LEU A 254 -0.51 10.88 12.82
N ASN A 255 -0.31 9.91 11.93
CA ASN A 255 -1.14 8.71 11.76
C ASN A 255 -2.60 9.00 11.36
N GLN A 256 -2.92 10.22 10.91
CA GLN A 256 -4.22 10.48 10.30
C GLN A 256 -4.35 9.69 9.00
N LEU A 257 -5.53 9.08 8.81
CA LEU A 257 -5.87 8.39 7.58
C LEU A 257 -6.36 9.39 6.53
N LEU A 258 -5.70 9.39 5.38
CA LEU A 258 -6.05 10.16 4.21
C LEU A 258 -6.43 9.22 3.07
N TYR A 259 -7.33 9.66 2.21
CA TYR A 259 -7.58 9.07 0.91
C TYR A 259 -6.94 9.95 -0.16
N LEU A 260 -5.98 9.42 -0.90
CA LEU A 260 -5.22 10.15 -1.91
C LEU A 260 -5.64 9.74 -3.32
N ASP A 261 -5.59 10.69 -4.23
CA ASP A 261 -5.90 10.55 -5.65
C ASP A 261 -4.83 11.31 -6.46
N VAL A 262 -4.09 10.58 -7.30
CA VAL A 262 -3.02 11.11 -8.14
C VAL A 262 -2.91 10.29 -9.43
N ALA A 263 -2.72 10.99 -10.56
CA ALA A 263 -2.39 10.40 -11.85
C ALA A 263 -0.91 10.66 -12.14
N LEU A 264 -0.10 9.60 -12.19
CA LEU A 264 1.33 9.68 -12.45
C LEU A 264 1.56 9.42 -13.93
N GLU A 265 1.83 10.48 -14.67
CA GLU A 265 2.14 10.40 -16.09
C GLU A 265 3.65 10.33 -16.28
N ASN A 266 4.09 9.34 -17.04
CA ASN A 266 5.49 9.18 -17.41
C ASN A 266 5.60 9.15 -18.93
N SER A 267 6.13 10.23 -19.49
CA SER A 267 6.55 10.31 -20.88
C SER A 267 8.04 9.99 -20.96
N PHE A 268 8.37 8.72 -21.14
CA PHE A 268 9.71 8.35 -21.60
C PHE A 268 9.95 9.00 -22.99
N GLY A 269 11.20 9.35 -23.31
CA GLY A 269 11.59 10.18 -24.46
C GLY A 269 11.04 9.75 -25.84
N ALA A 270 11.34 10.52 -26.88
CA ALA A 270 10.78 10.34 -28.23
C ALA A 270 10.86 8.89 -28.73
N GLY A 271 9.71 8.19 -28.79
CA GLY A 271 9.58 6.83 -29.31
C GLY A 271 8.98 5.79 -28.35
N SER A 272 8.92 6.07 -27.05
CA SER A 272 8.25 5.19 -26.07
C SER A 272 6.77 5.55 -25.90
N ARG A 273 5.95 4.52 -25.62
CA ARG A 273 4.53 4.73 -25.31
C ARG A 273 4.39 5.47 -23.98
N PRO A 274 3.54 6.51 -23.89
CA PRO A 274 3.25 7.16 -22.62
C PRO A 274 2.62 6.14 -21.66
N MET A 275 3.05 6.17 -20.41
CA MET A 275 2.51 5.34 -19.34
C MET A 275 1.81 6.21 -18.32
N CYS A 276 0.65 5.76 -17.83
CA CYS A 276 -0.06 6.46 -16.76
C CYS A 276 -0.48 5.47 -15.66
N LEU A 277 -0.14 5.82 -14.42
CA LEU A 277 -0.55 5.09 -13.23
C LEU A 277 -1.48 5.96 -12.40
N ASN A 278 -2.75 5.58 -12.35
CA ASN A 278 -3.76 6.19 -11.49
C ASN A 278 -3.73 5.54 -10.11
N LEU A 279 -3.49 6.34 -9.07
CA LEU A 279 -3.48 5.89 -7.68
C LEU A 279 -4.61 6.57 -6.92
N ALA A 280 -5.54 5.76 -6.41
CA ALA A 280 -6.64 6.19 -5.56
C ALA A 280 -6.65 5.38 -4.26
N VAL A 281 -5.69 5.63 -3.36
CA VAL A 281 -5.35 4.73 -2.24
C VAL A 281 -5.41 5.39 -0.88
N PHE A 282 -5.55 4.59 0.17
CA PHE A 282 -5.45 5.07 1.54
C PHE A 282 -3.99 5.17 1.99
N ALA A 283 -3.69 6.23 2.73
CA ALA A 283 -2.37 6.47 3.30
C ALA A 283 -2.42 7.14 4.68
N LEU A 284 -1.35 6.95 5.44
CA LEU A 284 -1.18 7.53 6.77
C LEU A 284 -0.15 8.66 6.75
N VAL A 285 -0.46 9.74 7.46
CA VAL A 285 0.49 10.83 7.68
C VAL A 285 1.63 10.36 8.59
N ARG A 286 2.86 10.32 8.06
CA ARG A 286 4.07 9.92 8.80
C ARG A 286 4.88 11.08 9.32
N ALA A 287 4.87 12.20 8.60
CA ALA A 287 5.50 13.43 9.03
C ALA A 287 4.83 14.63 8.36
N VAL A 288 4.70 15.70 9.14
CA VAL A 288 4.23 17.02 8.72
C VAL A 288 5.41 17.96 8.93
N ARG A 289 5.83 18.65 7.87
CA ARG A 289 6.97 19.58 7.92
C ARG A 289 6.56 20.94 7.36
N PRO A 290 6.36 21.94 8.23
CA PRO A 290 6.12 23.31 7.77
C PRO A 290 7.36 23.85 7.04
N GLU A 291 7.14 24.48 5.89
CA GLU A 291 8.15 25.06 5.00
C GLU A 291 7.67 26.45 4.53
N GLY A 292 7.72 27.44 5.42
CA GLY A 292 7.19 28.78 5.15
C GLY A 292 5.66 28.76 5.04
N ASP A 293 5.14 29.17 3.89
CA ASP A 293 3.71 29.15 3.57
C ASP A 293 3.21 27.80 3.04
N PHE A 294 4.12 26.83 2.91
CA PHE A 294 3.81 25.47 2.49
C PHE A 294 3.99 24.48 3.63
N CYS A 295 3.43 23.29 3.43
CA CYS A 295 3.68 22.13 4.25
C CYS A 295 4.06 20.95 3.37
N ARG A 296 5.12 20.23 3.77
CA ARG A 296 5.50 18.96 3.18
C ARG A 296 4.96 17.81 4.02
N LEU A 297 4.15 16.96 3.40
CA LEU A 297 3.61 15.75 4.01
C LEU A 297 4.36 14.52 3.50
N ASN A 298 4.74 13.64 4.43
CA ASN A 298 5.19 12.29 4.10
C ASN A 298 4.04 11.34 4.38
N LEU A 299 3.50 10.71 3.34
CA LEU A 299 2.44 9.73 3.45
C LEU A 299 2.98 8.31 3.23
N GLN A 300 2.43 7.36 3.98
CA GLN A 300 2.71 5.93 3.82
C GLN A 300 1.44 5.22 3.37
N PHE A 301 1.50 4.49 2.26
CA PHE A 301 0.37 3.71 1.80
C PHE A 301 0.04 2.60 2.81
N LEU A 302 -1.26 2.27 3.01
CA LEU A 302 -1.65 1.19 3.93
C LEU A 302 -1.08 -0.17 3.52
N SER A 303 -0.96 -0.37 2.21
CA SER A 303 -0.16 -1.43 1.60
C SER A 303 0.76 -0.79 0.56
N GLY A 304 1.97 -1.32 0.41
CA GLY A 304 2.84 -0.94 -0.70
C GLY A 304 2.18 -1.26 -2.06
N LEU A 305 2.59 -0.52 -3.08
CA LEU A 305 2.32 -0.82 -4.48
C LEU A 305 3.05 -2.12 -4.87
N PRO A 306 2.51 -2.90 -5.82
CA PRO A 306 3.22 -4.08 -6.32
C PRO A 306 4.53 -3.65 -7.00
N PRO A 307 5.58 -4.49 -6.97
CA PRO A 307 6.87 -4.17 -7.59
C PRO A 307 6.76 -3.74 -9.07
N SER A 308 5.81 -4.30 -9.83
CA SER A 308 5.59 -3.94 -11.23
C SER A 308 5.16 -2.49 -11.45
N ALA A 309 4.62 -1.80 -10.42
CA ALA A 309 4.35 -0.37 -10.50
C ALA A 309 5.63 0.46 -10.67
N GLU A 310 6.81 -0.08 -10.35
CA GLU A 310 8.09 0.60 -10.52
C GLU A 310 8.40 0.93 -11.99
N SER A 311 7.89 0.14 -12.93
CA SER A 311 8.02 0.42 -14.37
C SER A 311 7.34 1.72 -14.83
N TYR A 312 6.38 2.22 -14.04
CA TYR A 312 5.71 3.50 -14.30
C TYR A 312 6.50 4.68 -13.76
N PHE A 313 7.54 4.44 -12.96
CA PHE A 313 8.39 5.50 -12.44
C PHE A 313 9.57 5.74 -13.39
N PRO A 314 9.90 7.00 -13.70
CA PRO A 314 10.98 7.31 -14.62
C PRO A 314 12.31 6.88 -14.01
N GLU A 315 13.11 6.14 -14.78
CA GLU A 315 14.48 5.88 -14.41
C GLU A 315 15.28 7.18 -14.41
N PHE A 316 16.18 7.35 -13.44
CA PHE A 316 17.18 8.40 -13.52
C PHE A 316 18.10 8.09 -14.71
N SER A 317 18.02 8.90 -15.76
CA SER A 317 19.08 9.05 -16.76
C SER A 317 20.26 9.82 -16.18
#